data_AF-A0A1X7A623-F1
#
_entry.id   AF-A0A1X7A623-F1
#
_cell.length_a   1.000
_cell.length_b   1.000
_cell.length_c   1.000
_cell.angle_alpha   90.00
_cell.angle_beta   90.00
_cell.angle_gamma   90.00
#
_symmetry.space_group_name_H-M   'P 1'
#
loop_
_entity.id
_entity.type
_entity.pdbx_description
1 polymer ?
#
loop_
_entity_poly.entity_id
_entity_poly.type
_entity_poly.pdbx_seq_one_letter_code
_entity_poly.pdbx_strand_id
1 'polypeptide(L)'
;MTKRSPFRYFKTRPEIIRLAVMMYVRFPLSLRNVEDLLHERGIEISHETVRYWWNRFGLIFAAEIRRNRVNRMRSYSNWQWHLDEVFVKINGETHYLWRAVDHEGEVLESYVTKRRDRKAALKFLRKSMKRYGQPESIVTDKLRSYGAAMRVVGNGSRQETGRWLNNRAENSHLPFRRRERAMLRFRQMRCLQKFAAVHSSVHNHFNQERALYSRDNFKFNRAAALSEWRQLCSA
;
A
#
# COMPACT_ATOMS: atom_id res chain seq x y z
N MET A 1 -24.37 -10.75 -14.78
CA MET A 1 -24.55 -9.33 -14.43
C MET A 1 -23.38 -8.53 -14.97
N THR A 2 -23.59 -7.70 -16.00
CA THR A 2 -22.56 -6.81 -16.54
C THR A 2 -22.13 -5.82 -15.46
N LYS A 3 -20.85 -5.82 -15.08
CA LYS A 3 -20.34 -4.87 -14.08
C LYS A 3 -20.47 -3.46 -14.66
N ARG A 4 -21.29 -2.62 -14.04
CA ARG A 4 -21.42 -1.20 -14.44
C ARG A 4 -20.08 -0.52 -14.18
N SER A 5 -19.58 0.23 -15.18
CA SER A 5 -18.33 0.99 -15.05
C SER A 5 -18.39 1.91 -13.82
N PRO A 6 -17.36 1.92 -12.96
CA PRO A 6 -17.34 2.76 -11.76
C PRO A 6 -17.26 4.25 -12.08
N PHE A 7 -16.93 4.61 -13.33
CA PHE A 7 -16.88 5.97 -13.85
C PHE A 7 -18.22 6.44 -14.44
N ARG A 8 -19.27 5.63 -14.35
CA ARG A 8 -20.61 6.06 -14.79
C ARG A 8 -21.03 7.33 -14.04
N TYR A 9 -21.61 8.28 -14.77
CA TYR A 9 -22.09 9.60 -14.29
C TYR A 9 -21.01 10.66 -14.04
N PHE A 10 -19.75 10.41 -14.37
CA PHE A 10 -18.72 11.45 -14.34
C PHE A 10 -18.68 12.21 -15.67
N LYS A 11 -18.72 13.55 -15.59
CA LYS A 11 -18.51 14.42 -16.76
C LYS A 11 -17.05 14.43 -17.22
N THR A 12 -16.12 14.16 -16.30
CA THR A 12 -14.68 14.11 -16.58
C THR A 12 -14.28 12.76 -17.17
N ARG A 13 -13.39 12.79 -18.17
CA ARG A 13 -12.80 11.56 -18.75
C ARG A 13 -12.14 10.68 -17.68
N PRO A 14 -12.35 9.35 -17.69
CA PRO A 14 -11.74 8.43 -16.72
C PRO A 14 -10.21 8.52 -16.65
N GLU A 15 -9.55 8.85 -17.75
CA GLU A 15 -8.09 9.03 -17.81
C GLU A 15 -7.60 10.15 -16.87
N ILE A 16 -8.32 11.26 -16.80
CA ILE A 16 -8.00 12.39 -15.92
C ILE A 16 -8.20 11.98 -14.46
N ILE A 17 -9.29 11.26 -14.16
CA ILE A 17 -9.58 10.76 -12.81
C ILE A 17 -8.46 9.81 -12.36
N ARG A 18 -8.07 8.86 -13.20
CA ARG A 18 -6.95 7.94 -12.93
C ARG A 18 -5.64 8.69 -12.74
N LEU A 19 -5.36 9.71 -13.56
CA LEU A 19 -4.16 10.53 -13.46
C LEU A 19 -4.12 11.30 -12.12
N ALA A 20 -5.19 11.99 -11.76
CA ALA A 20 -5.29 12.76 -10.52
C ALA A 20 -5.10 11.88 -9.28
N VAL A 21 -5.77 10.72 -9.24
CA VAL A 21 -5.62 9.75 -8.14
C VAL A 21 -4.21 9.18 -8.10
N MET A 22 -3.61 8.85 -9.26
CA MET A 22 -2.22 8.40 -9.33
C MET A 22 -1.28 9.45 -8.76
N MET A 23 -1.40 10.71 -9.20
CA MET A 23 -0.51 11.79 -8.78
C MET A 23 -0.56 12.00 -7.28
N TYR A 24 -1.78 12.04 -6.72
CA TYR A 24 -1.99 12.24 -5.29
C TYR A 24 -1.41 11.11 -4.42
N VAL A 25 -1.54 9.85 -4.86
CA VAL A 25 -1.11 8.69 -4.06
C VAL A 25 0.37 8.37 -4.23
N ARG A 26 0.86 8.46 -5.47
CA ARG A 26 2.22 8.05 -5.83
C ARG A 26 3.27 9.07 -5.40
N PHE A 27 2.97 10.37 -5.53
CA PHE A 27 3.93 11.43 -5.29
C PHE A 27 3.60 12.17 -3.99
N PRO A 28 4.59 12.84 -3.36
CA PRO A 28 4.38 13.63 -2.16
C PRO A 28 3.67 14.98 -2.45
N LEU A 29 2.58 14.96 -3.22
CA LEU A 29 1.81 16.15 -3.63
C LEU A 29 0.61 16.40 -2.71
N SER A 30 0.36 17.66 -2.32
CA SER A 30 -0.90 18.02 -1.66
C SER A 30 -2.08 17.94 -2.64
N LEU A 31 -3.32 17.96 -2.15
CA LEU A 31 -4.50 18.01 -3.03
C LEU A 31 -4.51 19.28 -3.90
N ARG A 32 -4.01 20.40 -3.37
CA ARG A 32 -3.89 21.67 -4.09
C ARG A 32 -2.80 21.61 -5.16
N ASN A 33 -1.65 20.99 -4.85
CA ASN A 33 -0.60 20.80 -5.85
C ASN A 33 -1.08 19.95 -7.03
N VAL A 34 -1.98 18.97 -6.80
CA VAL A 34 -2.56 18.17 -7.90
C VAL A 34 -3.54 19.00 -8.73
N GLU A 35 -4.31 19.90 -8.10
CA GLU A 35 -5.14 20.89 -8.78
C GLU A 35 -4.27 21.81 -9.66
N ASP A 36 -3.21 22.42 -9.12
CA ASP A 36 -2.31 23.32 -9.84
C ASP A 36 -1.66 22.63 -11.06
N LEU A 37 -1.14 21.40 -10.87
CA LEU A 37 -0.50 20.64 -11.95
C LEU A 37 -1.48 20.18 -13.05
N LEU A 38 -2.77 20.06 -12.73
CA LEU A 38 -3.81 19.76 -13.72
C LEU A 38 -4.27 21.03 -14.42
N HIS A 39 -4.30 22.16 -13.70
CA HIS A 39 -4.59 23.46 -14.27
C HIS A 39 -3.54 23.87 -15.33
N GLU A 40 -2.25 23.62 -15.08
CA GLU A 40 -1.17 23.82 -16.07
C GLU A 40 -1.38 23.04 -17.38
N ARG A 41 -2.20 21.98 -17.35
CA ARG A 41 -2.55 21.15 -18.51
C ARG A 41 -3.91 21.50 -19.13
N GLY A 42 -4.49 22.62 -18.73
CA GLY A 42 -5.81 23.08 -19.18
C GLY A 42 -6.98 22.30 -18.57
N ILE A 43 -6.77 21.59 -17.47
CA ILE A 43 -7.83 20.83 -16.77
C ILE A 43 -8.27 21.63 -15.55
N GLU A 44 -9.40 22.32 -15.66
CA GLU A 44 -9.97 23.11 -14.58
C GLU A 44 -10.77 22.23 -13.59
N ILE A 45 -10.20 21.98 -12.42
CA ILE A 45 -10.86 21.25 -11.32
C ILE A 45 -10.42 21.81 -9.98
N SER A 46 -11.29 21.71 -8.97
CA SER A 46 -10.94 22.02 -7.58
C SER A 46 -10.23 20.85 -6.88
N HIS A 47 -9.37 21.13 -5.90
CA HIS A 47 -8.82 20.11 -4.99
C HIS A 47 -9.90 19.27 -4.27
N GLU A 48 -11.12 19.79 -4.10
CA GLU A 48 -12.23 19.02 -3.54
C GLU A 48 -12.67 17.89 -4.46
N THR A 49 -12.60 18.12 -5.78
CA THR A 49 -12.85 17.10 -6.81
C THR A 49 -11.79 16.00 -6.73
N VAL A 50 -10.51 16.38 -6.58
CA VAL A 50 -9.41 15.42 -6.36
C VAL A 50 -9.65 14.62 -5.07
N ARG A 51 -10.05 15.28 -3.98
CA ARG A 51 -10.40 14.63 -2.70
C ARG A 51 -11.53 13.62 -2.88
N TYR A 52 -12.57 13.98 -3.63
CA TYR A 52 -13.70 13.10 -3.93
C TYR A 52 -13.27 11.87 -4.73
N TRP A 53 -12.51 12.07 -5.81
CA TRP A 53 -12.01 10.98 -6.64
C TRP A 53 -11.09 10.04 -5.88
N TRP A 54 -10.13 10.58 -5.12
CA TRP A 54 -9.30 9.79 -4.22
C TRP A 54 -10.16 8.95 -3.27
N ASN A 55 -11.17 9.56 -2.66
CA ASN A 55 -12.02 8.87 -1.71
C ASN A 55 -12.85 7.76 -2.32
N ARG A 56 -13.36 7.95 -3.53
CA ARG A 56 -14.21 6.97 -4.22
C ARG A 56 -13.40 5.87 -4.90
N PHE A 57 -12.37 6.24 -5.65
CA PHE A 57 -11.66 5.32 -6.54
C PHE A 57 -10.41 4.70 -5.91
N GLY A 58 -9.79 5.32 -4.90
CA GLY A 58 -8.53 4.83 -4.34
C GLY A 58 -8.59 3.36 -3.89
N LEU A 59 -9.65 2.97 -3.17
CA LEU A 59 -9.83 1.59 -2.73
C LEU A 59 -10.18 0.63 -3.89
N ILE A 60 -10.89 1.11 -4.91
CA ILE A 60 -11.26 0.32 -6.09
C ILE A 60 -9.99 -0.02 -6.88
N PHE A 61 -9.18 0.98 -7.20
CA PHE A 61 -7.90 0.80 -7.90
C PHE A 61 -6.96 -0.10 -7.09
N ALA A 62 -6.82 0.12 -5.79
CA ALA A 62 -6.00 -0.73 -4.93
C ALA A 62 -6.50 -2.19 -4.92
N ALA A 63 -7.82 -2.42 -4.92
CA ALA A 63 -8.37 -3.78 -4.94
C ALA A 63 -8.12 -4.49 -6.27
N GLU A 64 -8.21 -3.78 -7.39
CA GLU A 64 -7.93 -4.33 -8.72
C GLU A 64 -6.46 -4.64 -8.92
N ILE A 65 -5.56 -3.70 -8.57
CA ILE A 65 -4.10 -3.91 -8.59
C ILE A 65 -3.74 -5.13 -7.73
N ARG A 66 -4.26 -5.19 -6.50
CA ARG A 66 -4.01 -6.33 -5.62
C ARG A 66 -4.53 -7.64 -6.20
N ARG A 67 -5.72 -7.65 -6.80
CA ARG A 67 -6.27 -8.88 -7.41
C ARG A 67 -5.38 -9.37 -8.53
N ASN A 68 -4.95 -8.47 -9.42
CA ASN A 68 -4.06 -8.79 -10.53
C ASN A 68 -2.71 -9.29 -10.02
N ARG A 69 -2.14 -8.67 -8.97
CA ARG A 69 -0.88 -9.11 -8.36
C ARG A 69 -0.98 -10.44 -7.62
N VAL A 70 -1.99 -10.65 -6.78
CA VAL A 70 -2.18 -11.91 -6.04
C VAL A 70 -2.31 -13.08 -7.00
N ASN A 71 -3.01 -12.91 -8.12
CA ASN A 71 -3.11 -13.94 -9.16
C ASN A 71 -1.74 -14.29 -9.79
N ARG A 72 -0.82 -13.32 -9.90
CA ARG A 72 0.55 -13.52 -10.40
C ARG A 72 1.50 -14.08 -9.33
N MET A 73 1.34 -13.68 -8.06
CA MET A 73 2.26 -13.97 -6.95
C MET A 73 2.04 -15.30 -6.23
N ARG A 74 0.90 -15.98 -6.43
CA ARG A 74 0.59 -17.26 -5.78
C ARG A 74 1.68 -18.34 -5.96
N SER A 75 2.56 -18.18 -6.96
CA SER A 75 3.66 -19.09 -7.24
C SER A 75 5.00 -18.75 -6.55
N TYR A 76 5.24 -17.53 -6.04
CA TYR A 76 6.61 -17.08 -5.68
C TYR A 76 6.77 -16.37 -4.31
N SER A 77 5.72 -15.79 -3.71
CA SER A 77 5.84 -14.87 -2.55
C SER A 77 5.67 -15.52 -1.15
N ASN A 78 5.64 -16.86 -1.08
CA ASN A 78 5.33 -17.55 0.19
C ASN A 78 6.56 -17.95 1.03
N TRP A 79 7.80 -17.70 0.59
CA TRP A 79 8.94 -18.25 1.34
C TRP A 79 9.32 -17.42 2.58
N GLN A 80 9.36 -16.08 2.50
CA GLN A 80 9.72 -15.24 3.65
C GLN A 80 8.93 -13.95 3.72
N TRP A 81 8.34 -13.70 4.90
CA TRP A 81 7.66 -12.46 5.24
C TRP A 81 8.38 -11.71 6.35
N HIS A 82 8.53 -10.41 6.19
CA HIS A 82 9.04 -9.49 7.20
C HIS A 82 7.86 -8.69 7.78
N LEU A 83 7.67 -8.77 9.09
CA LEU A 83 6.61 -8.07 9.81
C LEU A 83 7.23 -7.02 10.73
N ASP A 84 6.74 -5.80 10.60
CA ASP A 84 7.20 -4.68 11.42
C ASP A 84 6.06 -3.72 11.75
N GLU A 85 6.26 -2.93 12.80
CA GLU A 85 5.34 -1.91 13.22
C GLU A 85 6.00 -0.54 13.39
N VAL A 86 5.28 0.51 12.96
CA VAL A 86 5.76 1.89 13.08
C VAL A 86 4.80 2.72 13.90
N PHE A 87 5.39 3.57 14.75
CA PHE A 87 4.65 4.60 15.48
C PHE A 87 4.19 5.72 14.54
N VAL A 88 2.90 6.03 14.57
CA VAL A 88 2.28 7.14 13.82
C VAL A 88 1.50 8.01 14.80
N LYS A 89 1.65 9.34 14.72
CA LYS A 89 0.96 10.28 15.59
C LYS A 89 -0.31 10.79 14.90
N ILE A 90 -1.46 10.62 15.55
CA ILE A 90 -2.76 11.12 15.09
C ILE A 90 -3.33 12.01 16.19
N ASN A 91 -3.48 13.30 15.92
CA ASN A 91 -3.96 14.31 16.89
C ASN A 91 -3.25 14.23 18.27
N GLY A 92 -1.94 14.01 18.27
CA GLY A 92 -1.16 13.88 19.51
C GLY A 92 -1.14 12.47 20.12
N GLU A 93 -2.07 11.59 19.76
CA GLU A 93 -2.10 10.20 20.24
C GLU A 93 -1.22 9.28 19.38
N THR A 94 -0.45 8.42 20.05
CA THR A 94 0.37 7.40 19.39
C THR A 94 -0.49 6.22 18.93
N HIS A 95 -0.39 5.91 17.64
CA HIS A 95 -0.99 4.75 16.99
C HIS A 95 0.11 3.90 16.35
N TYR A 96 -0.25 2.69 15.91
CA TYR A 96 0.66 1.69 15.35
C TYR A 96 0.20 1.27 13.96
N LEU A 97 1.08 1.43 12.98
CA LEU A 97 0.91 0.88 11.63
C LEU A 97 1.74 -0.40 11.51
N TRP A 98 1.05 -1.53 11.45
CA TRP A 98 1.61 -2.85 11.18
C TRP A 98 1.74 -3.04 9.67
N ARG A 99 2.87 -3.59 9.21
CA ARG A 99 3.08 -3.95 7.81
C ARG A 99 3.69 -5.33 7.67
N ALA A 100 3.27 -5.99 6.60
CA ALA A 100 3.82 -7.26 6.15
C ALA A 100 4.45 -6.98 4.79
N VAL A 101 5.70 -7.41 4.63
CA VAL A 101 6.48 -7.23 3.42
C VAL A 101 7.03 -8.60 3.04
N ASP A 102 7.03 -8.95 1.77
CA ASP A 102 7.73 -10.16 1.33
C ASP A 102 9.22 -9.90 1.09
N HIS A 103 9.95 -10.95 0.76
CA HIS A 103 11.35 -10.85 0.37
C HIS A 103 11.61 -9.97 -0.86
N GLU A 104 10.66 -9.87 -1.80
CA GLU A 104 10.71 -8.98 -2.97
C GLU A 104 10.43 -7.51 -2.60
N GLY A 105 10.18 -7.22 -1.32
CA GLY A 105 9.99 -5.86 -0.83
C GLY A 105 8.58 -5.33 -1.10
N GLU A 106 7.67 -6.20 -1.55
CA GLU A 106 6.28 -5.87 -1.76
C GLU A 106 5.54 -5.79 -0.43
N VAL A 107 4.82 -4.69 -0.22
CA VAL A 107 3.97 -4.56 0.96
C VAL A 107 2.69 -5.36 0.75
N LEU A 108 2.59 -6.52 1.40
CA LEU A 108 1.46 -7.43 1.33
C LEU A 108 0.22 -6.85 2.03
N GLU A 109 0.37 -6.42 3.28
CA GLU A 109 -0.75 -5.93 4.09
C GLU A 109 -0.32 -4.75 4.96
N SER A 110 -1.26 -3.86 5.26
CA SER A 110 -1.04 -2.70 6.12
C SER A 110 -2.24 -2.51 7.04
N TYR A 111 -2.01 -2.45 8.35
CA TYR A 111 -3.06 -2.39 9.36
C TYR A 111 -2.75 -1.38 10.45
N VAL A 112 -3.73 -0.52 10.78
CA VAL A 112 -3.57 0.55 11.77
C VAL A 112 -4.36 0.21 13.02
N THR A 113 -3.75 0.41 14.18
CA THR A 113 -4.35 0.14 15.49
C THR A 113 -3.96 1.21 16.50
N LYS A 114 -4.79 1.39 17.54
CA LYS A 114 -4.47 2.28 18.67
C LYS A 114 -3.49 1.64 19.66
N ARG A 115 -3.47 0.31 19.77
CA ARG A 115 -2.65 -0.44 20.73
C ARG A 115 -1.77 -1.47 20.04
N ARG A 116 -0.57 -1.66 20.59
CA ARG A 116 0.38 -2.70 20.19
C ARG A 116 0.25 -3.90 21.13
N ASP A 117 -0.79 -4.70 20.92
CA ASP A 117 -1.10 -5.86 21.75
C ASP A 117 -1.18 -7.17 20.94
N ARG A 118 -1.27 -8.29 21.66
CA ARG A 118 -1.43 -9.64 21.08
C ARG A 118 -2.66 -9.72 20.17
N LYS A 119 -3.76 -9.03 20.49
CA LYS A 119 -5.01 -9.09 19.71
C LYS A 119 -4.81 -8.42 18.33
N ALA A 120 -4.14 -7.27 18.30
CA ALA A 120 -3.76 -6.57 17.08
C ALA A 120 -2.84 -7.42 16.21
N ALA A 121 -1.77 -7.98 16.79
CA ALA A 121 -0.83 -8.85 16.09
C ALA A 121 -1.52 -10.10 15.50
N LEU A 122 -2.37 -10.76 16.29
CA LEU A 122 -3.12 -11.94 15.84
C LEU A 122 -4.08 -11.62 14.69
N LYS A 123 -4.81 -10.51 14.78
CA LYS A 123 -5.72 -10.07 13.72
C LYS A 123 -4.96 -9.74 12.44
N PHE A 124 -3.80 -9.10 12.57
CA PHE A 124 -2.92 -8.76 11.47
C PHE A 124 -2.36 -10.01 10.77
N LEU A 125 -1.83 -10.98 11.53
CA LEU A 125 -1.35 -12.26 11.00
C LEU A 125 -2.45 -13.04 10.27
N ARG A 126 -3.60 -13.25 10.91
CA ARG A 126 -4.74 -13.97 10.32
C ARG A 126 -5.23 -13.32 9.04
N LYS A 127 -5.32 -11.98 9.01
CA LYS A 127 -5.75 -11.24 7.81
C LYS A 127 -4.76 -11.41 6.66
N SER A 128 -3.46 -11.34 6.94
CA SER A 128 -2.40 -11.49 5.95
C SER A 128 -2.40 -12.92 5.39
N MET A 129 -2.43 -13.92 6.26
CA MET A 129 -2.43 -15.34 5.86
C MET A 129 -3.66 -15.75 5.08
N LYS A 130 -4.85 -15.25 5.46
CA LYS A 130 -6.09 -15.52 4.72
C LYS A 130 -6.03 -15.05 3.27
N ARG A 131 -5.24 -14.02 2.97
CA ARG A 131 -5.16 -13.42 1.63
C ARG A 131 -4.03 -13.98 0.78
N TYR A 132 -2.84 -14.11 1.37
CA TYR A 132 -1.62 -14.43 0.64
C TYR A 132 -1.17 -15.88 0.84
N GLY A 133 -1.75 -16.62 1.79
CA GLY A 133 -1.32 -17.97 2.14
C GLY A 133 -0.45 -17.99 3.38
N GLN A 134 0.13 -19.16 3.69
CA GLN A 134 1.04 -19.29 4.83
C GLN A 134 2.48 -19.09 4.39
N PRO A 135 3.26 -18.23 5.06
CA PRO A 135 4.68 -18.12 4.79
C PRO A 135 5.46 -19.31 5.38
N GLU A 136 6.60 -19.64 4.77
CA GLU A 136 7.55 -20.62 5.25
C GLU A 136 8.39 -20.08 6.42
N SER A 137 8.84 -18.82 6.33
CA SER A 137 9.52 -18.09 7.42
C SER A 137 8.88 -16.72 7.68
N ILE A 138 8.88 -16.30 8.95
CA ILE A 138 8.39 -14.99 9.39
C ILE A 138 9.48 -14.29 10.18
N VAL A 139 10.07 -13.27 9.58
CA VAL A 139 10.99 -12.36 10.24
C VAL A 139 10.19 -11.30 10.99
N THR A 140 10.46 -11.14 12.27
CA THR A 140 9.83 -10.13 13.13
C THR A 140 10.89 -9.46 13.99
N ASP A 141 10.58 -8.26 14.49
CA ASP A 141 11.33 -7.73 15.63
C ASP A 141 11.01 -8.53 16.92
N LYS A 142 11.80 -8.32 17.98
CA LYS A 142 11.68 -9.00 19.28
C LYS A 142 10.43 -8.62 20.08
N LEU A 143 9.41 -8.05 19.45
CA LEU A 143 8.15 -7.69 20.09
C LEU A 143 7.41 -8.94 20.59
N ARG A 144 7.23 -9.04 21.91
CA ARG A 144 6.55 -10.17 22.58
C ARG A 144 5.15 -10.48 22.06
N SER A 145 4.45 -9.49 21.50
CA SER A 145 3.11 -9.65 20.94
C SER A 145 3.08 -10.54 19.68
N TYR A 146 4.15 -10.54 18.87
CA TYR A 146 4.27 -11.46 17.73
C TYR A 146 4.38 -12.90 18.20
N GLY A 147 5.33 -13.22 19.09
CA GLY A 147 5.48 -14.58 19.62
C GLY A 147 4.22 -15.09 20.33
N ALA A 148 3.50 -14.22 21.05
CA ALA A 148 2.22 -14.59 21.67
C ALA A 148 1.08 -14.81 20.67
N ALA A 149 1.09 -14.11 19.53
CA ALA A 149 0.12 -14.32 18.45
C ALA A 149 0.46 -15.56 17.61
N MET A 150 1.74 -15.77 17.29
CA MET A 150 2.21 -16.90 16.48
C MET A 150 2.00 -18.24 17.18
N ARG A 151 2.11 -18.30 18.52
CA ARG A 151 1.71 -19.49 19.30
C ARG A 151 0.23 -19.86 19.13
N VAL A 152 -0.65 -18.87 18.97
CA VAL A 152 -2.09 -19.10 18.73
C VAL A 152 -2.34 -19.55 17.30
N VAL A 153 -1.58 -19.02 16.34
CA VAL A 153 -1.67 -19.40 14.93
C VAL A 153 -1.07 -20.80 14.70
N GLY A 154 -0.17 -21.25 15.56
CA GLY A 154 0.51 -22.54 15.44
C GLY A 154 1.77 -22.49 14.57
N ASN A 155 2.33 -21.30 14.32
CA ASN A 155 3.49 -21.11 13.44
C ASN A 155 4.71 -20.51 14.16
N GLY A 156 4.77 -20.67 15.49
CA GLY A 156 5.87 -20.13 16.29
C GLY A 156 7.26 -20.63 15.89
N SER A 157 7.36 -21.87 15.39
CA SER A 157 8.63 -22.44 14.90
C SER A 157 9.17 -21.77 13.64
N ARG A 158 8.34 -21.03 12.90
CA ARG A 158 8.72 -20.29 11.69
C ARG A 158 9.19 -18.86 12.00
N GLN A 159 9.23 -18.49 13.28
CA GLN A 159 9.65 -17.15 13.68
C GLN A 159 11.17 -17.04 13.62
N GLU A 160 11.66 -16.13 12.79
CA GLU A 160 13.06 -15.75 12.75
C GLU A 160 13.23 -14.38 13.40
N THR A 161 14.22 -14.29 14.29
CA THR A 161 14.64 -13.02 14.89
C THR A 161 16.14 -12.92 14.79
N GLY A 162 16.63 -11.88 14.12
CA GLY A 162 18.06 -11.69 13.89
C GLY A 162 18.38 -10.23 13.63
N ARG A 163 19.59 -9.83 14.00
CA ARG A 163 20.07 -8.47 13.74
C ARG A 163 20.10 -8.26 12.23
N TRP A 164 19.52 -7.15 11.74
CA TRP A 164 19.44 -6.77 10.31
C TRP A 164 18.47 -7.56 9.42
N LEU A 165 17.86 -8.66 9.88
CA LEU A 165 16.91 -9.43 9.07
C LEU A 165 15.62 -8.62 8.77
N ASN A 166 15.28 -7.63 9.60
CA ASN A 166 14.08 -6.81 9.43
C ASN A 166 14.26 -5.59 8.50
N ASN A 167 15.47 -5.38 7.94
CA ASN A 167 15.78 -4.22 7.10
C ASN A 167 14.79 -4.06 5.92
N ARG A 168 14.24 -5.16 5.40
CA ARG A 168 13.26 -5.13 4.30
C ARG A 168 11.95 -4.44 4.73
N ALA A 169 11.44 -4.76 5.92
CA ALA A 169 10.25 -4.11 6.44
C ALA A 169 10.54 -2.64 6.80
N GLU A 170 11.68 -2.36 7.43
CA GLU A 170 12.09 -0.99 7.77
C GLU A 170 12.17 -0.08 6.53
N ASN A 171 12.83 -0.55 5.47
CA ASN A 171 12.94 0.18 4.20
C ASN A 171 11.57 0.42 3.55
N SER A 172 10.63 -0.51 3.70
CA SER A 172 9.27 -0.34 3.20
C SER A 172 8.56 0.88 3.81
N HIS A 173 8.95 1.30 5.02
CA HIS A 173 8.35 2.44 5.71
C HIS A 173 8.78 3.78 5.12
N LEU A 174 9.93 3.86 4.45
CA LEU A 174 10.48 5.13 3.97
C LEU A 174 9.56 5.86 2.97
N PRO A 175 9.00 5.22 1.92
CA PRO A 175 8.06 5.89 1.01
C PRO A 175 6.81 6.40 1.74
N PHE A 176 6.28 5.59 2.66
CA PHE A 176 5.13 5.98 3.47
C PHE A 176 5.45 7.17 4.39
N ARG A 177 6.61 7.17 5.06
CA ARG A 177 7.05 8.27 5.94
C ARG A 177 7.27 9.57 5.19
N ARG A 178 7.90 9.53 4.01
CA ARG A 178 8.04 10.72 3.14
C ARG A 178 6.68 11.34 2.86
N ARG A 179 5.68 10.48 2.63
CA ARG A 179 4.33 10.93 2.33
C ARG A 179 3.56 11.42 3.54
N GLU A 180 3.65 10.73 4.67
CA GLU A 180 3.09 11.16 5.97
C GLU A 180 3.60 12.56 6.36
N ARG A 181 4.90 12.83 6.19
CA ARG A 181 5.53 14.12 6.49
C ARG A 181 5.01 15.23 5.57
N ALA A 182 4.95 14.97 4.26
CA ALA A 182 4.41 15.92 3.29
C ALA A 182 2.92 16.24 3.50
N MET A 183 2.18 15.36 4.17
CA MET A 183 0.76 15.57 4.52
C MET A 183 0.53 16.26 5.87
N LEU A 184 1.60 16.66 6.58
CA LEU A 184 1.52 17.19 7.95
C LEU A 184 0.79 16.22 8.90
N ARG A 185 0.98 14.91 8.69
CA ARG A 185 0.36 13.80 9.44
C ARG A 185 -1.16 13.68 9.25
N PHE A 186 -1.69 12.52 9.62
CA PHE A 186 -3.12 12.23 9.51
C PHE A 186 -3.88 12.65 10.76
N ARG A 187 -5.09 13.19 10.58
CA ARG A 187 -5.99 13.60 11.68
C ARG A 187 -6.94 12.50 12.15
N GLN A 188 -7.09 11.41 11.40
CA GLN A 188 -8.05 10.34 11.69
C GLN A 188 -7.49 8.97 11.32
N MET A 189 -7.69 7.98 12.20
CA MET A 189 -7.23 6.60 11.99
C MET A 189 -7.80 5.97 10.71
N ARG A 190 -9.08 6.20 10.42
CA ARG A 190 -9.74 5.68 9.19
C ARG A 190 -9.06 6.21 7.92
N CYS A 191 -8.65 7.47 7.91
CA CYS A 191 -8.00 8.09 6.78
C CYS A 191 -6.60 7.51 6.58
N LEU A 192 -5.86 7.32 7.68
CA LEU A 192 -4.55 6.67 7.63
C LEU A 192 -4.66 5.22 7.16
N GLN A 193 -5.60 4.44 7.67
CA GLN A 193 -5.80 3.04 7.26
C GLN A 193 -6.14 2.94 5.77
N LYS A 194 -7.04 3.79 5.29
CA LYS A 194 -7.39 3.87 3.87
C LYS A 194 -6.18 4.25 3.03
N PHE A 195 -5.47 5.30 3.44
CA PHE A 195 -4.28 5.78 2.74
C PHE A 195 -3.20 4.70 2.68
N ALA A 196 -2.82 4.10 3.81
CA ALA A 196 -1.82 3.06 3.88
C ALA A 196 -2.17 1.87 2.98
N ALA A 197 -3.43 1.41 2.99
CA ALA A 197 -3.86 0.29 2.17
C ALA A 197 -3.79 0.57 0.67
N VAL A 198 -4.11 1.80 0.23
CA VAL A 198 -4.05 2.16 -1.20
C VAL A 198 -2.62 2.50 -1.61
N HIS A 199 -1.91 3.29 -0.81
CA HIS A 199 -0.52 3.66 -1.05
C HIS A 199 0.36 2.43 -1.20
N SER A 200 0.22 1.42 -0.33
CA SER A 200 0.98 0.17 -0.47
C SER A 200 0.73 -0.52 -1.82
N SER A 201 -0.53 -0.62 -2.27
CA SER A 201 -0.84 -1.24 -3.57
C SER A 201 -0.33 -0.43 -4.76
N VAL A 202 -0.46 0.90 -4.72
CA VAL A 202 0.06 1.79 -5.76
C VAL A 202 1.60 1.78 -5.77
N HIS A 203 2.22 1.72 -4.60
CA HIS A 203 3.68 1.66 -4.47
C HIS A 203 4.21 0.36 -5.08
N ASN A 204 3.67 -0.80 -4.70
CA ASN A 204 4.07 -2.08 -5.31
C ASN A 204 3.90 -2.04 -6.83
N HIS A 205 2.78 -1.49 -7.33
CA HIS A 205 2.52 -1.35 -8.77
C HIS A 205 3.64 -0.62 -9.54
N PHE A 206 4.15 0.47 -8.97
CA PHE A 206 5.12 1.34 -9.62
C PHE A 206 6.57 1.16 -9.13
N ASN A 207 6.81 0.30 -8.15
CA ASN A 207 8.15 -0.02 -7.67
C ASN A 207 8.80 -0.99 -8.67
N GLN A 208 9.76 -0.49 -9.44
CA GLN A 208 10.41 -1.21 -10.55
C GLN A 208 11.93 -1.32 -10.30
N GLU A 209 12.33 -1.33 -9.02
CA GLU A 209 13.70 -1.54 -8.51
C GLU A 209 14.81 -1.08 -9.46
N ARG A 210 14.87 0.23 -9.75
CA ARG A 210 15.70 0.83 -10.81
C ARG A 210 17.17 0.36 -10.79
N ALA A 211 17.72 0.06 -9.63
CA ALA A 211 19.11 -0.34 -9.47
C ALA A 211 19.42 -1.76 -9.99
N LEU A 212 18.40 -2.61 -10.17
CA LEU A 212 18.57 -4.02 -10.57
C LEU A 212 18.38 -4.27 -12.07
N TYR A 213 17.83 -3.29 -12.81
CA TYR A 213 17.48 -3.45 -14.21
C TYR A 213 18.35 -2.59 -15.13
N SER A 214 18.62 -3.11 -16.33
CA SER A 214 19.14 -2.31 -17.43
C SER A 214 18.20 -1.13 -17.75
N ARG A 215 18.74 -0.08 -18.36
CA ARG A 215 17.97 1.13 -18.71
C ARG A 215 16.74 0.81 -19.56
N ASP A 216 16.87 -0.12 -20.51
CA ASP A 216 15.81 -0.46 -21.45
C ASP A 216 14.73 -1.31 -20.78
N ASN A 217 15.11 -2.29 -19.96
CA ASN A 217 14.16 -3.06 -19.16
C ASN A 217 13.39 -2.15 -18.19
N PHE A 218 14.06 -1.19 -17.56
CA PHE A 218 13.41 -0.22 -16.69
C PHE A 218 12.38 0.64 -17.44
N LYS A 219 12.71 1.12 -18.65
CA LYS A 219 11.77 1.90 -19.49
C LYS A 219 10.56 1.06 -19.88
N PHE A 220 10.80 -0.18 -20.32
CA PHE A 220 9.76 -1.12 -20.70
C PHE A 220 8.81 -1.39 -19.53
N ASN A 221 9.34 -1.77 -18.36
CA ASN A 221 8.56 -2.03 -17.16
C ASN A 221 7.77 -0.80 -16.69
N ARG A 222 8.37 0.39 -16.77
CA ARG A 222 7.69 1.66 -16.45
C ARG A 222 6.52 1.94 -17.40
N ALA A 223 6.69 1.69 -18.69
CA ALA A 223 5.64 1.86 -19.70
C ALA A 223 4.50 0.85 -19.49
N ALA A 224 4.85 -0.42 -19.24
CA ALA A 224 3.88 -1.47 -18.93
C ALA A 224 3.06 -1.14 -17.68
N ALA A 225 3.69 -0.75 -16.57
CA ALA A 225 2.99 -0.37 -15.34
C ALA A 225 2.06 0.84 -15.55
N LEU A 226 2.46 1.82 -16.37
CA LEU A 226 1.59 2.96 -16.71
C LEU A 226 0.41 2.55 -17.59
N SER A 227 0.62 1.63 -18.53
CA SER A 227 -0.43 1.06 -19.37
C SER A 227 -1.46 0.30 -18.53
N GLU A 228 -1.00 -0.61 -17.66
CA GLU A 228 -1.86 -1.34 -16.72
C GLU A 228 -2.67 -0.39 -15.83
N TRP A 229 -2.04 0.69 -15.33
CA TRP A 229 -2.74 1.71 -14.55
C TRP A 229 -3.86 2.39 -15.34
N ARG A 230 -3.61 2.75 -16.60
CA ARG A 230 -4.58 3.41 -17.49
C ARG A 230 -5.76 2.49 -17.82
N GLN A 231 -5.58 1.18 -17.76
CA GLN A 231 -6.62 0.17 -18.00
C GLN A 231 -7.40 -0.21 -16.74
N LEU A 232 -7.04 0.28 -15.54
CA LEU A 232 -7.79 -0.03 -14.33
C LEU A 232 -9.26 0.39 -14.47
N CYS A 233 -10.17 -0.53 -14.14
CA CYS A 233 -11.62 -0.33 -14.24
C CYS A 233 -12.11 0.05 -15.65
N SER A 234 -11.41 -0.37 -16.72
CA SER A 234 -11.86 -0.20 -18.12
C SER A 234 -12.69 -1.36 -18.65
N ALA A 235 -12.81 -2.46 -17.89
CA ALA A 235 -13.58 -3.65 -18.23
C ALA A 235 -15.06 -3.57 -17.82
#